data_AF-A0AAW9H3F4-F1
#
_entry.id   AF-A0AAW9H3F4-F1
#
_cell.length_a   1.000
_cell.length_b   1.000
_cell.length_c   1.000
_cell.angle_alpha   90.00
_cell.angle_beta   90.00
_cell.angle_gamma   90.00
#
_symmetry.space_group_name_H-M   'P 1'
#
loop_
_entity.id
_entity.type
_entity.pdbx_description
1 polymer ?
#
loop_
_entity_poly.entity_id
_entity_poly.type
_entity_poly.pdbx_seq_one_letter_code
_entity_poly.pdbx_strand_id
1 'polypeptide(L)'
;MAAARDIAKGVLLSATYCAAFLLAWRCSVDQWYLPAGVRVASLLFLPARRWPWLLAGDAAALLTLRIPMSETWGASATWAYLSPFLLMPAVSLLPVLARQRVPDLARNDHWLLPLTLATALWSTLCNIAINTALGGPAGPAPLDVLLRYWLGDYLGTLMFVLPALLWLRRDEPTRVRASLLREGLASIAVVVVLSASIAVAGDALLRQLLMVLLVVPAIVLTLRHGWRGAALGVVMANVAVALSMPKVVAPGMHDADAFVVQILLAATATVMFAFGSRISAAYRHMRDDGRLREQALAFAQAGYLSAERTLRRRVVDYTDLSTQINKLRRDVVEDLRARGHYAAAMQMTRTGVIQAQLLDEYVTALYPLGIETHGLYHTLHSPTFANLCATEFRCRLHGDPRRLSLGLQLVAYRCILDAIETLPVAHTHLLQARVWRAKGRQGIAIRITADAAMLSALRRRPEAPERELAVRLQAHGGTCRRRHALSFSFLVSESPISGGLTPPP
;
A
#
# COMPACT_ATOMS: atom_id res chain seq x y z
N MET A 1 7.59 -43.00 14.67
CA MET A 1 6.44 -42.20 15.17
C MET A 1 6.04 -41.04 14.24
N ALA A 2 6.98 -40.26 13.69
CA ALA A 2 6.66 -39.16 12.77
C ALA A 2 5.95 -39.60 11.47
N ALA A 3 6.42 -40.68 10.83
CA ALA A 3 5.82 -41.22 9.60
C ALA A 3 4.37 -41.70 9.80
N ALA A 4 4.08 -42.41 10.90
CA ALA A 4 2.72 -42.84 11.25
C ALA A 4 1.77 -41.66 11.48
N ARG A 5 2.27 -40.58 12.10
CA ARG A 5 1.51 -39.34 12.30
C ARG A 5 1.20 -38.64 10.98
N ASP A 6 2.11 -38.67 10.02
CA ASP A 6 1.88 -38.06 8.70
C ASP A 6 0.96 -38.88 7.80
N ILE A 7 1.00 -40.22 7.91
CA ILE A 7 0.01 -41.10 7.28
C ILE A 7 -1.38 -40.86 7.87
N ALA A 8 -1.51 -40.80 9.20
CA ALA A 8 -2.79 -40.52 9.87
C ALA A 8 -3.39 -39.16 9.44
N LYS A 9 -2.56 -38.12 9.32
CA LYS A 9 -2.99 -36.82 8.77
C LYS A 9 -3.44 -36.92 7.31
N GLY A 10 -2.75 -37.73 6.51
CA GLY A 10 -3.10 -37.97 5.10
C GLY A 10 -4.44 -38.68 4.95
N VAL A 11 -4.68 -39.73 5.73
CA VAL A 11 -5.95 -40.45 5.78
C VAL A 11 -7.08 -39.53 6.24
N LEU A 12 -6.85 -38.74 7.30
CA LEU A 12 -7.82 -37.75 7.76
C LEU A 12 -8.13 -36.73 6.67
N LEU A 13 -7.12 -36.23 5.95
CA LEU A 13 -7.32 -35.32 4.83
C LEU A 13 -8.17 -35.95 3.73
N SER A 14 -7.88 -37.18 3.34
CA SER A 14 -8.66 -37.93 2.34
C SER A 14 -10.13 -38.08 2.77
N ALA A 15 -10.37 -38.49 4.02
CA ALA A 15 -11.71 -38.64 4.58
C ALA A 15 -12.47 -37.32 4.64
N THR A 16 -11.83 -36.24 5.11
CA THR A 16 -12.44 -34.90 5.14
C THR A 16 -12.72 -34.35 3.74
N TYR A 17 -11.85 -34.60 2.78
CA TYR A 17 -12.07 -34.23 1.38
C TYR A 17 -13.25 -34.99 0.78
N CYS A 18 -13.32 -36.31 0.99
CA CYS A 18 -14.42 -37.15 0.54
C CYS A 18 -15.76 -36.67 1.13
N ALA A 19 -15.82 -36.42 2.44
CA ALA A 19 -17.02 -35.88 3.09
C ALA A 19 -17.41 -34.50 2.54
N ALA A 20 -16.45 -33.60 2.33
CA ALA A 20 -16.70 -32.29 1.74
C ALA A 20 -17.21 -32.39 0.30
N PHE A 21 -16.67 -33.31 -0.50
CA PHE A 21 -17.12 -33.58 -1.86
C PHE A 21 -18.56 -34.08 -1.89
N LEU A 22 -18.90 -35.05 -1.04
CA LEU A 22 -20.26 -35.60 -0.96
C LEU A 22 -21.27 -34.58 -0.46
N LEU A 23 -20.89 -33.75 0.52
CA LEU A 23 -21.72 -32.65 1.00
C LEU A 23 -21.94 -31.61 -0.11
N ALA A 24 -20.88 -31.24 -0.82
CA ALA A 24 -20.97 -30.33 -1.95
C ALA A 24 -21.87 -30.89 -3.04
N TRP A 25 -21.74 -32.18 -3.38
CA TRP A 25 -22.59 -32.86 -4.36
C TRP A 25 -24.06 -32.83 -3.95
N ARG A 26 -24.37 -33.07 -2.66
CA ARG A 26 -25.74 -33.06 -2.15
C ARG A 26 -26.40 -31.67 -2.16
N CYS A 27 -25.58 -30.62 -2.16
CA CYS A 27 -26.01 -29.23 -2.29
C CYS A 27 -26.00 -28.72 -3.73
N SER A 28 -25.46 -29.51 -4.68
CA SER A 28 -25.41 -29.13 -6.10
C SER A 28 -26.79 -29.22 -6.75
N VAL A 29 -26.94 -28.44 -7.82
CA VAL A 29 -28.05 -28.51 -8.78
C VAL A 29 -27.43 -28.74 -10.16
N ASP A 30 -28.17 -29.24 -11.16
CA ASP A 30 -27.65 -29.53 -12.52
C ASP A 30 -26.84 -28.38 -13.13
N GLN A 31 -27.21 -27.15 -12.80
CA GLN A 31 -26.58 -25.94 -13.31
C GLN A 31 -25.56 -25.32 -12.31
N TRP A 32 -25.36 -25.92 -11.12
CA TRP A 32 -24.47 -25.43 -10.07
C TRP A 32 -23.72 -26.59 -9.41
N TYR A 33 -22.62 -27.01 -10.04
CA TYR A 33 -21.83 -28.17 -9.61
C TYR A 33 -20.71 -27.78 -8.65
N LEU A 34 -21.00 -27.86 -7.36
CA LEU A 34 -20.08 -27.49 -6.28
C LEU A 34 -18.81 -28.36 -6.16
N PRO A 35 -18.83 -29.69 -6.43
CA PRO A 35 -17.63 -30.52 -6.30
C PRO A 35 -16.48 -30.10 -7.21
N ALA A 36 -16.76 -29.51 -8.37
CA ALA A 36 -15.71 -28.94 -9.23
C ALA A 36 -14.90 -27.87 -8.49
N GLY A 37 -15.57 -27.01 -7.70
CA GLY A 37 -14.88 -25.99 -6.95
C GLY A 37 -14.10 -26.50 -5.75
N VAL A 38 -14.59 -27.53 -5.06
CA VAL A 38 -13.80 -28.21 -4.01
C VAL A 38 -12.52 -28.78 -4.60
N ARG A 39 -12.62 -29.44 -5.78
CA ARG A 39 -11.47 -29.99 -6.49
C ARG A 39 -10.49 -28.91 -6.93
N VAL A 40 -10.94 -27.87 -7.64
CA VAL A 40 -10.07 -26.79 -8.12
C VAL A 40 -9.43 -26.02 -6.95
N ALA A 41 -10.19 -25.63 -5.93
CA ALA A 41 -9.65 -24.93 -4.78
C ALA A 41 -8.61 -25.78 -4.03
N SER A 42 -8.86 -27.09 -3.90
CA SER A 42 -7.91 -28.01 -3.27
C SER A 42 -6.60 -28.12 -4.07
N LEU A 43 -6.67 -28.28 -5.40
CA LEU A 43 -5.51 -28.40 -6.27
C LEU A 43 -4.69 -27.10 -6.35
N LEU A 44 -5.36 -25.94 -6.32
CA LEU A 44 -4.68 -24.64 -6.40
C LEU A 44 -3.98 -24.27 -5.09
N PHE A 45 -4.61 -24.51 -3.93
CA PHE A 45 -4.13 -23.97 -2.65
C PHE A 45 -3.49 -24.99 -1.71
N LEU A 46 -3.76 -26.30 -1.83
CA LEU A 46 -3.07 -27.30 -1.00
C LEU A 46 -1.70 -27.66 -1.60
N PRO A 47 -0.69 -27.91 -0.73
CA PRO A 47 0.65 -28.23 -1.18
C PRO A 47 0.69 -29.58 -1.93
N ALA A 48 1.50 -29.64 -3.00
CA ALA A 48 1.62 -30.79 -3.90
C ALA A 48 1.83 -32.14 -3.18
N ARG A 49 2.59 -32.13 -2.08
CA ARG A 49 2.84 -33.31 -1.24
C ARG A 49 1.58 -34.00 -0.69
N ARG A 50 0.45 -33.29 -0.62
CA ARG A 50 -0.83 -33.82 -0.11
C ARG A 50 -1.74 -34.35 -1.21
N TRP A 51 -1.39 -34.15 -2.47
CA TRP A 51 -2.24 -34.53 -3.60
C TRP A 51 -2.58 -36.02 -3.69
N PRO A 52 -1.67 -36.97 -3.40
CA PRO A 52 -2.03 -38.39 -3.40
C PRO A 52 -3.20 -38.71 -2.48
N TRP A 53 -3.27 -38.05 -1.32
CA TRP A 53 -4.38 -38.19 -0.38
C TRP A 53 -5.68 -37.55 -0.88
N LEU A 54 -5.58 -36.44 -1.63
CA LEU A 54 -6.75 -35.81 -2.27
C LEU A 54 -7.30 -36.69 -3.40
N LEU A 55 -6.42 -37.26 -4.23
CA LEU A 55 -6.79 -38.20 -5.30
C LEU A 55 -7.53 -39.41 -4.74
N ALA A 56 -7.03 -39.97 -3.63
CA ALA A 56 -7.71 -41.08 -2.95
C ALA A 56 -9.10 -40.69 -2.44
N GLY A 57 -9.23 -39.49 -1.86
CA GLY A 57 -10.51 -38.98 -1.35
C GLY A 57 -11.53 -38.70 -2.46
N ASP A 58 -11.09 -38.14 -3.59
CA ASP A 58 -11.94 -37.89 -4.77
C ASP A 58 -12.40 -39.18 -5.43
N ALA A 59 -11.48 -40.13 -5.61
CA ALA A 59 -11.82 -41.46 -6.12
C ALA A 59 -12.83 -42.16 -5.20
N ALA A 60 -12.64 -42.11 -3.88
CA ALA A 60 -13.60 -42.65 -2.92
C ALA A 60 -14.98 -42.00 -3.04
N ALA A 61 -15.05 -40.66 -3.09
CA ALA A 61 -16.31 -39.95 -3.23
C ALA A 61 -17.02 -40.29 -4.55
N LEU A 62 -16.29 -40.28 -5.68
CA LEU A 62 -16.86 -40.61 -6.97
C LEU A 62 -17.31 -42.07 -7.07
N LEU A 63 -16.59 -43.03 -6.46
CA LEU A 63 -17.03 -44.43 -6.40
C LEU A 63 -18.38 -44.55 -5.68
N THR A 64 -18.55 -43.86 -4.55
CA THR A 64 -19.82 -43.90 -3.81
C THR A 64 -21.00 -43.31 -4.58
N LEU A 65 -20.75 -42.43 -5.55
CA LEU A 65 -21.78 -41.83 -6.41
C LEU A 65 -22.01 -42.62 -7.69
N ARG A 66 -20.94 -43.03 -8.39
CA ARG A 66 -21.00 -43.63 -9.74
C ARG A 66 -21.39 -45.11 -9.72
N ILE A 67 -21.05 -45.86 -8.66
CA ILE A 67 -21.43 -47.28 -8.55
C ILE A 67 -22.96 -47.43 -8.53
N PRO A 68 -23.71 -46.78 -7.62
CA PRO A 68 -25.18 -46.86 -7.64
C PRO A 68 -25.78 -46.32 -8.95
N MET A 69 -25.19 -45.24 -9.50
CA MET A 69 -25.66 -44.65 -10.76
C MET A 69 -25.54 -45.60 -11.95
N SER A 70 -24.52 -46.46 -11.97
CA SER A 70 -24.36 -47.44 -13.06
C SER A 70 -25.49 -48.46 -13.10
N GLU A 71 -25.95 -48.91 -11.94
CA GLU A 71 -27.10 -49.82 -11.81
C GLU A 71 -28.41 -49.13 -12.18
N THR A 72 -28.61 -47.87 -11.77
CA THR A 72 -29.86 -47.15 -12.02
C THR A 72 -29.99 -46.54 -13.42
N TRP A 73 -28.87 -46.15 -14.03
CA TRP A 73 -28.85 -45.45 -15.33
C TRP A 73 -28.40 -46.33 -16.50
N GLY A 74 -28.12 -47.62 -16.25
CA GLY A 74 -27.65 -48.54 -17.28
C GLY A 74 -26.28 -48.17 -17.88
N ALA A 75 -25.47 -47.41 -17.13
CA ALA A 75 -24.14 -47.00 -17.59
C ALA A 75 -23.14 -48.16 -17.50
N SER A 76 -22.08 -48.10 -18.30
CA SER A 76 -21.02 -49.13 -18.30
C SER A 76 -20.39 -49.32 -16.92
N ALA A 77 -20.17 -50.57 -16.51
CA ALA A 77 -19.42 -50.89 -15.30
C ALA A 77 -17.97 -50.35 -15.37
N THR A 78 -17.36 -50.31 -16.56
CA THR A 78 -16.01 -49.75 -16.72
C THR A 78 -15.97 -48.26 -16.41
N TRP A 79 -17.03 -47.52 -16.76
CA TRP A 79 -17.17 -46.12 -16.37
C TRP A 79 -17.27 -45.99 -14.84
N ALA A 80 -18.09 -46.78 -14.17
CA ALA A 80 -18.31 -46.65 -12.72
C ALA A 80 -17.03 -46.83 -11.89
N TYR A 81 -16.21 -47.84 -12.25
CA TYR A 81 -15.02 -48.20 -11.48
C TYR A 81 -13.75 -47.48 -11.93
N LEU A 82 -13.56 -47.24 -13.23
CA LEU A 82 -12.30 -46.69 -13.74
C LEU A 82 -12.28 -45.16 -13.76
N SER A 83 -13.42 -44.52 -14.05
CA SER A 83 -13.49 -43.06 -14.15
C SER A 83 -13.12 -42.28 -12.87
N PRO A 84 -13.43 -42.76 -11.65
CA PRO A 84 -13.03 -42.08 -10.41
C PRO A 84 -11.52 -41.90 -10.27
N PHE A 85 -10.74 -42.86 -10.75
CA PHE A 85 -9.28 -42.82 -10.67
C PHE A 85 -8.65 -41.99 -11.78
N LEU A 86 -9.34 -41.80 -12.91
CA LEU A 86 -8.83 -41.04 -14.06
C LEU A 86 -9.18 -39.55 -14.00
N LEU A 87 -10.35 -39.21 -13.44
CA LEU A 87 -10.89 -37.85 -13.53
C LEU A 87 -10.02 -36.84 -12.79
N MET A 88 -9.74 -37.03 -11.50
CA MET A 88 -8.96 -36.03 -10.76
C MET A 88 -7.51 -35.89 -11.26
N PRO A 89 -6.78 -36.96 -11.62
CA PRO A 89 -5.48 -36.82 -12.27
C PRO A 89 -5.55 -36.02 -13.57
N ALA A 90 -6.52 -36.28 -14.45
CA ALA A 90 -6.70 -35.53 -15.69
C ALA A 90 -6.98 -34.04 -15.42
N VAL A 91 -7.89 -33.73 -14.49
CA VAL A 91 -8.21 -32.35 -14.09
C VAL A 91 -7.00 -31.64 -13.45
N SER A 92 -6.13 -32.38 -12.76
CA SER A 92 -4.98 -31.81 -12.06
C SER A 92 -3.88 -31.28 -12.99
N LEU A 93 -3.83 -31.70 -14.25
CA LEU A 93 -2.79 -31.30 -15.21
C LEU A 93 -2.72 -29.77 -15.37
N LEU A 94 -3.86 -29.10 -15.53
CA LEU A 94 -3.89 -27.65 -15.75
C LEU A 94 -3.50 -26.84 -14.49
N PRO A 95 -4.01 -27.17 -13.28
CA PRO A 95 -3.48 -26.62 -12.02
C PRO A 95 -1.99 -26.87 -11.80
N VAL A 96 -1.43 -28.04 -12.16
CA VAL A 96 0.02 -28.30 -12.08
C VAL A 96 0.78 -27.33 -12.97
N LEU A 97 0.40 -27.24 -14.24
CA LEU A 97 1.04 -26.36 -15.22
C LEU A 97 0.97 -24.90 -14.77
N ALA A 98 -0.17 -24.47 -14.25
CA ALA A 98 -0.35 -23.12 -13.72
C ALA A 98 0.56 -22.84 -12.52
N ARG A 99 0.68 -23.79 -11.58
CA ARG A 99 1.58 -23.66 -10.42
C ARG A 99 3.06 -23.67 -10.79
N GLN A 100 3.44 -24.32 -11.90
CA GLN A 100 4.80 -24.30 -12.42
C GLN A 100 5.15 -23.00 -13.16
N ARG A 101 4.19 -22.45 -13.92
CA ARG A 101 4.40 -21.25 -14.75
C ARG A 101 4.22 -19.94 -14.00
N VAL A 102 3.38 -19.91 -12.96
CA VAL A 102 3.04 -18.70 -12.21
C VAL A 102 3.43 -18.88 -10.74
N PRO A 103 4.61 -18.37 -10.32
CA PRO A 103 4.97 -18.36 -8.90
C PRO A 103 3.98 -17.47 -8.13
N ASP A 104 3.62 -17.88 -6.90
CA ASP A 104 2.67 -17.19 -6.04
C ASP A 104 1.33 -16.84 -6.69
N LEU A 105 0.76 -17.80 -7.42
CA LEU A 105 -0.56 -17.71 -8.05
C LEU A 105 -1.65 -17.14 -7.12
N ALA A 106 -1.58 -17.50 -5.83
CA ALA A 106 -2.50 -17.01 -4.81
C ALA A 106 -2.44 -15.49 -4.58
N ARG A 107 -1.37 -14.78 -4.98
CA ARG A 107 -1.22 -13.31 -4.90
C ARG A 107 -1.40 -12.61 -6.25
N ASN A 108 -1.42 -13.37 -7.35
CA ASN A 108 -1.51 -12.82 -8.69
C ASN A 108 -2.97 -12.66 -9.14
N ASP A 109 -3.59 -11.54 -8.76
CA ASP A 109 -5.00 -11.24 -9.06
C ASP A 109 -5.34 -11.30 -10.55
N HIS A 110 -4.38 -11.00 -11.44
CA HIS A 110 -4.62 -10.91 -12.88
C HIS A 110 -4.78 -12.28 -13.55
N TRP A 111 -4.04 -13.29 -13.08
CA TRP A 111 -4.04 -14.64 -13.66
C TRP A 111 -5.02 -15.58 -12.98
N LEU A 112 -5.40 -15.29 -11.74
CA LEU A 112 -6.24 -16.16 -10.94
C LEU A 112 -7.63 -16.39 -11.56
N LEU A 113 -8.30 -15.31 -11.98
CA LEU A 113 -9.63 -15.40 -12.57
C LEU A 113 -9.64 -16.13 -13.94
N PRO A 114 -8.81 -15.76 -14.93
CA PRO A 114 -8.75 -16.51 -16.19
C PRO A 114 -8.32 -17.96 -15.98
N LEU A 115 -7.48 -18.24 -14.97
CA LEU A 115 -7.14 -19.61 -14.60
C LEU A 115 -8.33 -20.37 -14.00
N THR A 116 -9.14 -19.77 -13.13
CA THR A 116 -10.37 -20.43 -12.64
C THR A 116 -11.34 -20.75 -13.77
N LEU A 117 -11.45 -19.85 -14.75
CA LEU A 117 -12.28 -20.05 -15.94
C LEU A 117 -11.74 -21.19 -16.82
N ALA A 118 -10.42 -21.22 -17.06
CA ALA A 118 -9.76 -22.25 -17.85
C ALA A 118 -9.74 -23.62 -17.15
N THR A 119 -9.56 -23.66 -15.82
CA THR A 119 -9.61 -24.90 -15.04
C THR A 119 -11.02 -25.48 -14.98
N ALA A 120 -12.06 -24.64 -14.90
CA ALA A 120 -13.44 -25.09 -15.04
C ALA A 120 -13.69 -25.69 -16.43
N LEU A 121 -13.27 -25.00 -17.51
CA LEU A 121 -13.43 -25.52 -18.87
C LEU A 121 -12.71 -26.86 -19.06
N TRP A 122 -11.47 -26.95 -18.59
CA TRP A 122 -10.67 -28.17 -18.63
C TRP A 122 -11.33 -29.31 -17.84
N SER A 123 -11.86 -29.01 -16.66
CA SER A 123 -12.58 -29.98 -15.83
C SER A 123 -13.81 -30.55 -16.56
N THR A 124 -14.60 -29.67 -17.17
CA THR A 124 -15.77 -30.07 -17.96
C THR A 124 -15.38 -30.93 -19.15
N LEU A 125 -14.34 -30.53 -19.91
CA LEU A 125 -13.83 -31.29 -21.06
C LEU A 125 -13.31 -32.67 -20.65
N CYS A 126 -12.54 -32.78 -19.56
CA CYS A 126 -12.09 -34.07 -19.04
C CYS A 126 -13.27 -34.96 -18.64
N ASN A 127 -14.28 -34.40 -17.98
CA ASN A 127 -15.46 -35.16 -17.57
C ASN A 127 -16.26 -35.67 -18.78
N ILE A 128 -16.48 -34.82 -19.79
CA ILE A 128 -17.13 -35.22 -21.05
C ILE A 128 -16.32 -36.31 -21.76
N ALA A 129 -15.01 -36.12 -21.94
CA ALA A 129 -14.14 -37.07 -22.62
C ALA A 129 -14.07 -38.44 -21.93
N ILE A 130 -14.03 -38.47 -20.60
CA ILE A 130 -14.01 -39.72 -19.83
C ILE A 130 -15.39 -40.40 -19.89
N ASN A 131 -16.48 -39.63 -19.83
CA ASN A 131 -17.82 -40.17 -19.95
C ASN A 131 -18.05 -40.76 -21.35
N THR A 132 -17.59 -40.11 -22.42
CA THR A 132 -17.73 -40.65 -23.78
C THR A 132 -16.83 -41.87 -24.01
N ALA A 133 -15.58 -41.84 -23.54
CA ALA A 133 -14.63 -42.93 -23.75
C ALA A 133 -14.98 -44.23 -22.99
N LEU A 134 -15.61 -44.12 -21.81
CA LEU A 134 -15.90 -45.27 -20.95
C LEU A 134 -17.37 -45.73 -20.99
N GLY A 135 -18.22 -45.13 -21.84
CA GLY A 135 -19.63 -45.49 -21.93
C GLY A 135 -20.47 -45.01 -20.74
N GLY A 136 -20.21 -43.78 -20.28
CA GLY A 136 -21.01 -43.06 -19.31
C GLY A 136 -22.31 -42.47 -19.91
N PRO A 137 -23.14 -41.81 -19.10
CA PRO A 137 -24.46 -41.31 -19.53
C PRO A 137 -24.35 -40.34 -20.71
N ALA A 138 -25.11 -40.63 -21.78
CA ALA A 138 -25.13 -39.83 -23.01
C ALA A 138 -25.99 -38.57 -22.85
N GLY A 139 -25.39 -37.39 -23.07
CA GLY A 139 -26.11 -36.13 -23.13
C GLY A 139 -26.48 -35.74 -24.57
N PRO A 140 -27.53 -34.92 -24.79
CA PRO A 140 -27.85 -34.34 -26.09
C PRO A 140 -26.75 -33.35 -26.57
N ALA A 141 -26.94 -32.74 -27.75
CA ALA A 141 -25.98 -31.94 -28.53
C ALA A 141 -24.74 -31.38 -27.76
N PRO A 142 -23.51 -31.62 -28.25
CA PRO A 142 -22.28 -31.47 -27.46
C PRO A 142 -21.98 -30.04 -27.00
N LEU A 143 -22.43 -29.01 -27.73
CA LEU A 143 -22.12 -27.61 -27.41
C LEU A 143 -22.99 -27.02 -26.29
N ASP A 144 -24.28 -27.34 -26.26
CA ASP A 144 -25.21 -26.80 -25.25
C ASP A 144 -24.91 -27.43 -23.88
N VAL A 145 -24.67 -28.75 -23.85
CA VAL A 145 -24.22 -29.46 -22.64
C VAL A 145 -22.87 -28.94 -22.15
N LEU A 146 -21.93 -28.68 -23.06
CA LEU A 146 -20.63 -28.11 -22.70
C LEU A 146 -20.76 -26.74 -22.02
N LEU A 147 -21.53 -25.82 -22.61
CA LEU A 147 -21.69 -24.46 -22.06
C LEU A 147 -22.37 -24.49 -20.70
N ARG A 148 -23.41 -25.32 -20.52
CA ARG A 148 -24.12 -25.49 -19.24
C ARG A 148 -23.22 -26.04 -18.16
N TYR A 149 -22.52 -27.13 -18.43
CA TYR A 149 -21.63 -27.75 -17.44
C TYR A 149 -20.43 -26.87 -17.13
N TRP A 150 -19.87 -26.18 -18.13
CA TRP A 150 -18.77 -25.25 -17.92
C TRP A 150 -19.17 -24.07 -17.04
N LEU A 151 -20.35 -23.49 -17.26
CA LEU A 151 -20.86 -22.39 -16.45
C LEU A 151 -21.10 -22.82 -15.00
N GLY A 152 -21.70 -24.00 -14.81
CA GLY A 152 -21.90 -24.59 -13.49
C GLY A 152 -20.59 -24.91 -12.77
N ASP A 153 -19.62 -25.51 -13.47
CA ASP A 153 -18.28 -25.79 -12.95
C ASP A 153 -17.54 -24.49 -12.58
N TYR A 154 -17.70 -23.43 -13.38
CA TYR A 154 -17.08 -22.13 -13.13
C TYR A 154 -17.66 -21.45 -11.90
N LEU A 155 -18.99 -21.34 -11.78
CA LEU A 155 -19.65 -20.78 -10.62
C LEU A 155 -19.40 -21.61 -9.35
N GLY A 156 -19.37 -22.94 -9.48
CA GLY A 156 -18.95 -23.85 -8.41
C GLY A 156 -17.50 -23.60 -7.99
N THR A 157 -16.61 -23.37 -8.96
CA THR A 157 -15.19 -23.01 -8.70
C THR A 157 -15.05 -21.72 -7.93
N LEU A 158 -15.75 -20.66 -8.33
CA LEU A 158 -15.73 -19.38 -7.63
C LEU A 158 -16.22 -19.49 -6.18
N MET A 159 -17.21 -20.36 -5.92
CA MET A 159 -17.78 -20.59 -4.59
C MET A 159 -16.73 -20.99 -3.54
N PHE A 160 -15.71 -21.75 -3.93
CA PHE A 160 -14.66 -22.22 -3.01
C PHE A 160 -13.33 -21.47 -3.17
N VAL A 161 -12.98 -21.06 -4.40
CA VAL A 161 -11.73 -20.36 -4.66
C VAL A 161 -11.73 -18.97 -3.99
N LEU A 162 -12.83 -18.22 -4.08
CA LEU A 162 -12.90 -16.86 -3.52
C LEU A 162 -12.77 -16.84 -1.99
N PRO A 163 -13.50 -17.68 -1.21
CA PRO A 163 -13.27 -17.76 0.24
C PRO A 163 -11.88 -18.29 0.62
N ALA A 164 -11.34 -19.25 -0.14
CA ALA A 164 -9.99 -19.76 0.11
C ALA A 164 -8.94 -18.65 -0.04
N LEU A 165 -9.10 -17.74 -1.01
CA LEU A 165 -8.24 -16.57 -1.18
C LEU A 165 -8.39 -15.56 -0.04
N LEU A 166 -9.61 -15.30 0.42
CA LEU A 166 -9.86 -14.46 1.59
C LEU A 166 -9.15 -15.02 2.83
N TRP A 167 -9.19 -16.34 3.02
CA TRP A 167 -8.50 -17.02 4.11
C TRP A 167 -6.98 -16.96 3.97
N LEU A 168 -6.44 -17.23 2.79
CA LEU A 168 -5.00 -17.27 2.54
C LEU A 168 -4.36 -15.87 2.62
N ARG A 169 -5.11 -14.81 2.33
CA ARG A 169 -4.67 -13.41 2.42
C ARG A 169 -5.23 -12.67 3.64
N ARG A 170 -5.55 -13.39 4.72
CA ARG A 170 -6.10 -12.82 5.96
C ARG A 170 -5.11 -11.92 6.71
N ASP A 171 -3.81 -12.18 6.54
CA ASP A 171 -2.73 -11.49 7.27
C ASP A 171 -2.31 -10.16 6.62
N GLU A 172 -2.88 -9.83 5.45
CA GLU A 172 -2.63 -8.54 4.81
C GLU A 172 -3.19 -7.39 5.67
N PRO A 173 -2.35 -6.42 6.07
CA PRO A 173 -2.72 -5.40 7.03
C PRO A 173 -3.74 -4.41 6.43
N THR A 174 -4.98 -4.48 6.91
CA THR A 174 -6.04 -3.52 6.56
C THR A 174 -6.72 -2.96 7.81
N ARG A 175 -6.81 -1.62 7.90
CA ARG A 175 -7.58 -0.90 8.93
C ARG A 175 -9.11 -1.11 8.79
N VAL A 176 -9.55 -1.81 7.74
CA VAL A 176 -10.94 -1.84 7.24
C VAL A 176 -11.63 -3.19 7.55
N ARG A 177 -11.00 -4.08 8.34
CA ARG A 177 -11.55 -5.41 8.64
C ARG A 177 -12.88 -5.35 9.40
N ALA A 178 -13.04 -4.39 10.32
CA ALA A 178 -14.26 -4.23 11.11
C ALA A 178 -15.43 -3.66 10.28
N SER A 179 -15.17 -2.74 9.35
CA SER A 179 -16.22 -2.25 8.44
C SER A 179 -16.61 -3.30 7.41
N LEU A 180 -15.66 -4.09 6.90
CA LEU A 180 -15.94 -5.20 5.98
C LEU A 180 -16.88 -6.22 6.60
N LEU A 181 -16.67 -6.61 7.86
CA LEU A 181 -17.54 -7.55 8.57
C LEU A 181 -18.95 -6.99 8.75
N ARG A 182 -19.08 -5.73 9.20
CA ARG A 182 -20.37 -5.08 9.43
C ARG A 182 -21.15 -4.87 8.13
N GLU A 183 -20.49 -4.36 7.10
CA GLU A 183 -21.10 -4.13 5.79
C GLU A 183 -21.38 -5.45 5.06
N GLY A 184 -20.54 -6.46 5.26
CA GLY A 184 -20.79 -7.82 4.82
C GLY A 184 -22.04 -8.41 5.48
N LEU A 185 -22.19 -8.31 6.80
CA LEU A 185 -23.39 -8.78 7.50
C LEU A 185 -24.65 -8.05 7.03
N ALA A 186 -24.58 -6.73 6.85
CA ALA A 186 -25.68 -5.95 6.29
C ALA A 186 -26.05 -6.42 4.87
N SER A 187 -25.06 -6.69 4.02
CA SER A 187 -25.30 -7.19 2.67
C SER A 187 -25.91 -8.59 2.66
N ILE A 188 -25.53 -9.47 3.61
CA ILE A 188 -26.16 -10.80 3.77
C ILE A 188 -27.64 -10.63 4.11
N ALA A 189 -27.98 -9.74 5.05
CA ALA A 189 -29.37 -9.48 5.41
C ALA A 189 -30.19 -9.00 4.20
N VAL A 190 -29.64 -8.07 3.40
CA VAL A 190 -30.30 -7.59 2.17
C VAL A 190 -30.50 -8.73 1.17
N VAL A 191 -29.47 -9.56 0.95
CA VAL A 191 -29.55 -10.70 0.01
C VAL A 191 -30.59 -11.72 0.47
N VAL A 192 -30.67 -12.02 1.77
CA VAL A 192 -31.68 -12.94 2.34
C VAL A 192 -33.09 -12.39 2.13
N VAL A 193 -33.32 -11.09 2.37
CA VAL A 193 -34.62 -10.45 2.14
C VAL A 193 -35.00 -10.50 0.65
N LEU A 194 -34.05 -10.23 -0.24
CA LEU A 194 -34.29 -10.31 -1.69
C LEU A 194 -34.60 -11.74 -2.13
N SER A 195 -33.85 -12.75 -1.68
CA SER A 195 -34.14 -14.15 -1.98
C SER A 195 -35.51 -14.60 -1.44
N ALA A 196 -35.90 -14.16 -0.24
CA ALA A 196 -37.23 -14.43 0.29
C ALA A 196 -38.34 -13.76 -0.55
N SER A 197 -38.13 -12.52 -1.01
CA SER A 197 -39.07 -11.83 -1.89
C SER A 197 -39.21 -12.50 -3.27
N ILE A 198 -38.12 -13.04 -3.81
CA ILE A 198 -38.12 -13.83 -5.07
C ILE A 198 -38.98 -15.09 -4.91
N ALA A 199 -38.90 -15.77 -3.76
CA ALA A 199 -39.66 -16.99 -3.51
C ALA A 199 -41.19 -16.74 -3.39
N VAL A 200 -41.60 -15.53 -3.02
CA VAL A 200 -43.01 -15.13 -2.87
C VAL A 200 -43.56 -14.43 -4.12
N ALA A 201 -42.69 -13.95 -5.02
CA ALA A 201 -43.09 -13.25 -6.23
C ALA A 201 -43.82 -14.18 -7.21
N GLY A 202 -45.11 -13.91 -7.46
CA GLY A 202 -45.92 -14.64 -8.44
C GLY A 202 -45.78 -14.15 -9.88
N ASP A 203 -45.24 -12.94 -10.09
CA ASP A 203 -45.05 -12.34 -11.42
C ASP A 203 -43.61 -12.57 -11.93
N ALA A 204 -43.50 -13.04 -13.18
CA ALA A 204 -42.22 -13.37 -13.82
C ALA A 204 -41.33 -12.15 -14.01
N LEU A 205 -41.91 -10.98 -14.35
CA LEU A 205 -41.14 -9.73 -14.52
C LEU A 205 -40.58 -9.24 -13.19
N LEU A 206 -41.39 -9.28 -12.12
CA LEU A 206 -40.95 -8.91 -10.78
C LEU A 206 -39.85 -9.85 -10.27
N ARG A 207 -39.99 -11.16 -10.50
CA ARG A 207 -38.98 -12.17 -10.17
C ARG A 207 -37.64 -11.88 -10.87
N GLN A 208 -37.67 -11.55 -12.16
CA GLN A 208 -36.48 -11.22 -12.94
C GLN A 208 -35.81 -9.92 -12.46
N LEU A 209 -36.58 -8.87 -12.17
CA LEU A 209 -36.05 -7.62 -11.61
C LEU A 209 -35.37 -7.83 -10.25
N LEU A 210 -35.98 -8.64 -9.36
CA LEU A 210 -35.41 -8.97 -8.06
C LEU A 210 -34.11 -9.77 -8.17
N MET A 211 -34.02 -10.68 -9.14
CA MET A 211 -32.77 -11.43 -9.42
C MET A 211 -31.65 -10.50 -9.90
N VAL A 212 -31.95 -9.50 -10.72
CA VAL A 212 -30.96 -8.48 -11.13
C VAL A 212 -30.52 -7.62 -9.95
N LEU A 213 -31.47 -7.25 -9.06
CA LEU A 213 -31.17 -6.44 -7.88
C LEU A 213 -30.21 -7.13 -6.90
N LEU A 214 -30.15 -8.46 -6.95
CA LEU A 214 -29.29 -9.30 -6.12
C LEU A 214 -27.79 -9.07 -6.38
N VAL A 215 -27.45 -8.44 -7.51
CA VAL A 215 -26.08 -8.02 -7.87
C VAL A 215 -25.66 -6.73 -7.15
N VAL A 216 -26.60 -5.84 -6.80
CA VAL A 216 -26.31 -4.50 -6.25
C VAL A 216 -25.50 -4.55 -4.95
N PRO A 217 -25.83 -5.39 -3.94
CA PRO A 217 -25.01 -5.51 -2.74
C PRO A 217 -23.56 -5.89 -3.04
N ALA A 218 -23.36 -6.73 -4.05
CA ALA A 218 -22.05 -7.17 -4.49
C ALA A 218 -21.24 -6.02 -5.12
N ILE A 219 -21.88 -5.16 -5.91
CA ILE A 219 -21.27 -3.94 -6.49
C ILE A 219 -20.84 -2.99 -5.37
N VAL A 220 -21.72 -2.69 -4.42
CA VAL A 220 -21.44 -1.77 -3.31
C VAL A 220 -20.24 -2.25 -2.48
N LEU A 221 -20.20 -3.55 -2.16
CA LEU A 221 -19.07 -4.13 -1.44
C LEU A 221 -17.77 -4.02 -2.23
N THR A 222 -17.82 -4.25 -3.54
CA THR A 222 -16.65 -4.13 -4.43
C THR A 222 -16.10 -2.72 -4.46
N LEU A 223 -16.98 -1.72 -4.57
CA LEU A 223 -16.56 -0.31 -4.58
C LEU A 223 -15.91 0.11 -3.26
N ARG A 224 -16.42 -0.38 -2.13
CA ARG A 224 -15.93 0.00 -0.80
C ARG A 224 -14.71 -0.80 -0.32
N HIS A 225 -14.63 -2.07 -0.67
CA HIS A 225 -13.64 -3.00 -0.11
C HIS A 225 -12.75 -3.66 -1.19
N GLY A 226 -12.85 -3.22 -2.45
CA GLY A 226 -12.03 -3.71 -3.55
C GLY A 226 -12.23 -5.21 -3.79
N TRP A 227 -11.14 -5.95 -3.91
CA TRP A 227 -11.15 -7.38 -4.27
C TRP A 227 -11.81 -8.25 -3.19
N ARG A 228 -11.69 -7.87 -1.91
CA ARG A 228 -12.31 -8.60 -0.79
C ARG A 228 -13.83 -8.47 -0.82
N GLY A 229 -14.31 -7.27 -1.13
CA GLY A 229 -15.73 -7.00 -1.30
C GLY A 229 -16.31 -7.73 -2.50
N ALA A 230 -15.58 -7.76 -3.63
CA ALA A 230 -15.97 -8.54 -4.80
C ALA A 230 -16.04 -10.04 -4.48
N ALA A 231 -15.02 -10.60 -3.82
CA ALA A 231 -15.00 -12.02 -3.44
C ALA A 231 -16.20 -12.40 -2.57
N LEU A 232 -16.49 -11.62 -1.53
CA LEU A 232 -17.65 -11.86 -0.65
C LEU A 232 -18.98 -11.67 -1.40
N GLY A 233 -19.11 -10.57 -2.16
CA GLY A 233 -20.29 -10.22 -2.93
C GLY A 233 -20.66 -11.29 -3.96
N VAL A 234 -19.67 -11.80 -4.71
CA VAL A 234 -19.88 -12.86 -5.70
C VAL A 234 -20.33 -14.15 -5.04
N VAL A 235 -19.72 -14.56 -3.93
CA VAL A 235 -20.12 -15.77 -3.20
C VAL A 235 -21.56 -15.65 -2.70
N MET A 236 -21.94 -14.48 -2.16
CA MET A 236 -23.32 -14.23 -1.72
C MET A 236 -24.31 -14.26 -2.87
N ALA A 237 -23.99 -13.59 -3.98
CA ALA A 237 -24.85 -13.60 -5.17
C ALA A 237 -25.02 -15.03 -5.74
N ASN A 238 -23.94 -15.82 -5.74
CA ASN A 238 -23.95 -17.21 -6.18
C ASN A 238 -24.86 -18.08 -5.32
N VAL A 239 -24.78 -17.97 -3.99
CA VAL A 239 -25.65 -18.69 -3.06
C VAL A 239 -27.10 -18.29 -3.24
N ALA A 240 -27.38 -17.00 -3.35
CA ALA A 240 -28.76 -16.52 -3.44
C ALA A 240 -29.43 -16.83 -4.78
N VAL A 241 -28.68 -16.82 -5.89
CA VAL A 241 -29.18 -17.32 -7.17
C VAL A 241 -29.47 -18.83 -7.07
N ALA A 242 -28.57 -19.61 -6.45
CA ALA A 242 -28.79 -21.04 -6.26
C ALA A 242 -30.02 -21.37 -5.40
N LEU A 243 -30.28 -20.57 -4.35
CA LEU A 243 -31.50 -20.70 -3.52
C LEU A 243 -32.78 -20.30 -4.26
N SER A 244 -32.67 -19.46 -5.29
CA SER A 244 -33.80 -18.93 -6.07
C SER A 244 -34.17 -19.81 -7.27
N MET A 245 -33.38 -20.86 -7.55
CA MET A 245 -33.65 -21.82 -8.62
C MET A 245 -34.57 -22.95 -8.12
N PRO A 246 -35.63 -23.30 -8.87
CA PRO A 246 -36.47 -24.43 -8.51
C PRO A 246 -35.65 -25.73 -8.57
N LYS A 247 -35.73 -26.55 -7.52
CA LYS A 247 -35.13 -27.89 -7.48
C LYS A 247 -35.97 -28.83 -8.36
N VAL A 248 -35.79 -28.77 -9.68
CA VAL A 248 -36.45 -29.72 -10.58
C VAL A 248 -35.66 -31.03 -10.54
N VAL A 249 -36.30 -32.08 -10.03
CA VAL A 249 -35.70 -33.42 -9.75
C VAL A 249 -35.77 -34.36 -10.97
N ALA A 250 -36.15 -33.85 -12.16
CA ALA A 250 -36.22 -34.67 -13.38
C ALA A 250 -34.97 -34.43 -14.26
N PRO A 251 -34.17 -35.48 -14.56
CA PRO A 251 -33.07 -35.37 -15.52
C PRO A 251 -33.61 -34.89 -16.88
N GLY A 252 -33.12 -33.75 -17.37
CA GLY A 252 -33.45 -33.26 -18.72
C GLY A 252 -34.52 -32.16 -18.84
N MET A 253 -35.15 -31.70 -17.75
CA MET A 253 -35.97 -30.48 -17.78
C MET A 253 -35.11 -29.24 -17.53
N HIS A 254 -34.82 -28.51 -18.60
CA HIS A 254 -34.03 -27.29 -18.57
C HIS A 254 -34.89 -26.06 -18.29
N ASP A 255 -34.62 -25.36 -17.19
CA ASP A 255 -35.13 -24.00 -16.97
C ASP A 255 -34.22 -23.01 -17.71
N ALA A 256 -34.70 -22.52 -18.86
CA ALA A 256 -33.97 -21.58 -19.71
C ALA A 256 -33.77 -20.22 -19.02
N ASP A 257 -34.71 -19.80 -18.17
CA ASP A 257 -34.63 -18.52 -17.47
C ASP A 257 -33.54 -18.56 -16.39
N ALA A 258 -33.42 -19.69 -15.69
CA ALA A 258 -32.35 -19.92 -14.71
C ALA A 258 -30.96 -19.86 -15.37
N PHE A 259 -30.82 -20.41 -16.58
CA PHE A 259 -29.56 -20.41 -17.31
C PHE A 259 -29.11 -19.00 -17.72
N VAL A 260 -30.03 -18.14 -18.18
CA VAL A 260 -29.72 -16.74 -18.51
C VAL A 260 -29.21 -15.97 -17.29
N VAL A 261 -29.83 -16.17 -16.14
CA VAL A 261 -29.42 -15.53 -14.87
C VAL A 261 -28.02 -15.98 -14.46
N GLN A 262 -27.65 -17.25 -14.69
CA GLN A 262 -26.30 -17.73 -14.41
C GLN A 262 -25.24 -17.14 -15.33
N ILE A 263 -25.54 -16.96 -16.61
CA ILE A 263 -24.60 -16.31 -17.55
C ILE A 263 -24.34 -14.88 -17.07
N LEU A 264 -25.40 -14.15 -16.71
CA LEU A 264 -25.28 -12.80 -16.18
C LEU A 264 -24.49 -12.77 -14.87
N LEU A 265 -24.72 -13.73 -13.97
CA LEU A 265 -23.98 -13.86 -12.73
C LEU A 265 -22.50 -14.15 -12.96
N ALA A 266 -22.16 -15.08 -13.86
CA ALA A 266 -20.78 -15.42 -14.17
C ALA A 266 -20.03 -14.25 -14.82
N ALA A 267 -20.68 -13.55 -15.77
CA ALA A 267 -20.15 -12.34 -16.38
C ALA A 267 -19.93 -11.24 -15.32
N THR A 268 -20.92 -11.01 -14.46
CA THR A 268 -20.82 -10.02 -13.39
C THR A 268 -19.73 -10.38 -12.39
N ALA A 269 -19.65 -11.65 -11.96
CA ALA A 269 -18.62 -12.12 -11.05
C ALA A 269 -17.20 -11.88 -11.60
N THR A 270 -17.02 -12.18 -12.88
CA THR A 270 -15.77 -11.97 -13.62
C THR A 270 -15.38 -10.49 -13.63
N VAL A 271 -16.29 -9.63 -14.09
CA VAL A 271 -16.08 -8.18 -14.21
C VAL A 271 -15.82 -7.57 -12.85
N MET A 272 -16.61 -7.92 -11.85
CA MET A 272 -16.58 -7.30 -10.53
C MET A 272 -15.33 -7.71 -9.74
N PHE A 273 -14.87 -8.95 -9.87
CA PHE A 273 -13.58 -9.36 -9.30
C PHE A 273 -12.39 -8.73 -10.03
N ALA A 274 -12.41 -8.67 -11.35
CA ALA A 274 -11.38 -7.98 -12.14
C ALA A 274 -11.31 -6.49 -11.79
N PHE A 275 -12.47 -5.83 -11.64
CA PHE A 275 -12.56 -4.44 -11.23
C PHE A 275 -12.12 -4.22 -9.77
N GLY A 276 -12.56 -5.08 -8.85
CA GLY A 276 -12.16 -5.04 -7.44
C GLY A 276 -10.65 -5.20 -7.24
N SER A 277 -10.00 -6.07 -8.02
CA SER A 277 -8.54 -6.23 -8.00
C SER A 277 -7.81 -4.99 -8.53
N ARG A 278 -8.30 -4.37 -9.61
CA ARG A 278 -7.76 -3.11 -10.15
C ARG A 278 -7.89 -1.94 -9.17
N ILE A 279 -9.07 -1.77 -8.55
CA ILE A 279 -9.29 -0.77 -7.49
C ILE A 279 -8.29 -0.99 -6.36
N SER A 280 -8.13 -2.23 -5.90
CA SER A 280 -7.24 -2.55 -4.80
C SER A 280 -5.77 -2.29 -5.15
N ALA A 281 -5.35 -2.58 -6.38
CA ALA A 281 -4.01 -2.27 -6.87
C ALA A 281 -3.77 -0.76 -6.91
N ALA A 282 -4.73 0.02 -7.40
CA ALA A 282 -4.64 1.48 -7.43
C ALA A 282 -4.50 2.07 -6.01
N TYR A 283 -5.32 1.60 -5.06
CA TYR A 283 -5.21 2.01 -3.65
C TYR A 283 -3.87 1.62 -3.01
N ARG A 284 -3.32 0.45 -3.35
CA ARG A 284 -1.98 0.05 -2.88
C ARG A 284 -0.90 0.99 -3.42
N HIS A 285 -0.90 1.26 -4.72
CA HIS A 285 0.06 2.17 -5.34
C HIS A 285 0.03 3.56 -4.71
N MET A 286 -1.15 4.18 -4.57
CA MET A 286 -1.27 5.50 -3.93
C MET A 286 -0.75 5.51 -2.49
N ARG A 287 -0.94 4.42 -1.74
CA ARG A 287 -0.52 4.31 -0.35
C ARG A 287 0.99 4.09 -0.22
N ASP A 288 1.55 3.24 -1.07
CA ASP A 288 2.99 2.94 -1.06
C ASP A 288 3.79 4.16 -1.53
N ASP A 289 3.32 4.89 -2.56
CA ASP A 289 3.92 6.16 -2.98
C ASP A 289 3.89 7.21 -1.86
N GLY A 290 2.78 7.32 -1.13
CA GLY A 290 2.68 8.22 0.02
C GLY A 290 3.69 7.88 1.12
N ARG A 291 3.82 6.59 1.46
CA ARG A 291 4.78 6.11 2.47
C ARG A 291 6.23 6.31 2.05
N LEU A 292 6.57 5.97 0.81
CA LEU A 292 7.92 6.15 0.27
C LEU A 292 8.31 7.64 0.31
N ARG A 293 7.39 8.53 -0.06
CA ARG A 293 7.61 9.97 0.02
C ARG A 293 7.81 10.46 1.46
N GLU A 294 7.00 10.00 2.41
CA GLU A 294 7.17 10.33 3.83
C GLU A 294 8.50 9.83 4.38
N GLN A 295 8.92 8.61 4.05
CA GLN A 295 10.20 8.03 4.45
C GLN A 295 11.39 8.81 3.87
N ALA A 296 11.33 9.17 2.59
CA ALA A 296 12.37 9.96 1.93
C ALA A 296 12.52 11.34 2.58
N LEU A 297 11.40 12.00 2.92
CA LEU A 297 11.41 13.28 3.64
C LEU A 297 12.01 13.14 5.03
N ALA A 298 11.61 12.13 5.80
CA ALA A 298 12.16 11.88 7.13
C ALA A 298 13.67 11.59 7.10
N PHE A 299 14.13 10.83 6.11
CA PHE A 299 15.55 10.56 5.90
C PHE A 299 16.34 11.82 5.55
N ALA A 300 15.82 12.67 4.65
CA ALA A 300 16.44 13.94 4.28
C ALA A 300 16.54 14.89 5.49
N GLN A 301 15.48 14.98 6.30
CA GLN A 301 15.48 15.78 7.54
C GLN A 301 16.50 15.26 8.55
N ALA A 302 16.58 13.95 8.75
CA ALA A 302 17.54 13.34 9.67
C ALA A 302 19.00 13.55 9.20
N GLY A 303 19.26 13.39 7.91
CA GLY A 303 20.57 13.66 7.30
C GLY A 303 21.00 15.12 7.48
N TYR A 304 20.08 16.06 7.23
CA TYR A 304 20.33 17.49 7.44
C TYR A 304 20.68 17.81 8.90
N LEU A 305 19.88 17.32 9.86
CA LEU A 305 20.15 17.54 11.29
C LEU A 305 21.49 16.92 11.73
N SER A 306 21.90 15.80 11.12
CA SER A 306 23.21 15.19 11.36
C SER A 306 24.36 16.06 10.86
N ALA A 307 24.19 16.69 9.69
CA ALA A 307 25.15 17.63 9.13
C ALA A 307 25.30 18.87 10.03
N GLU A 308 24.19 19.46 10.48
CA GLU A 308 24.21 20.61 11.40
C GLU A 308 24.88 20.28 12.74
N ARG A 309 24.63 19.09 13.31
CA ARG A 309 25.34 18.63 14.53
C ARG A 309 26.84 18.48 14.31
N THR A 310 27.26 18.07 13.11
CA THR A 310 28.68 17.92 12.78
C THR A 310 29.36 19.28 12.66
N LEU A 311 28.69 20.26 12.02
CA LEU A 311 29.17 21.65 11.96
C LEU A 311 29.28 22.26 13.35
N ARG A 312 28.27 22.06 14.20
CA ARG A 312 28.29 22.48 15.60
C ARG A 312 29.51 21.94 16.35
N ARG A 313 29.79 20.64 16.25
CA ARG A 313 30.96 20.03 16.90
C ARG A 313 32.26 20.68 16.44
N ARG A 314 32.44 20.84 15.12
CA ARG A 314 33.62 21.51 14.56
C ARG A 314 33.80 22.93 15.08
N VAL A 315 32.70 23.69 15.19
CA VAL A 315 32.74 25.06 15.72
C VAL A 315 33.12 25.10 17.20
N VAL A 316 32.62 24.17 18.01
CA VAL A 316 33.03 24.04 19.42
C VAL A 316 34.53 23.72 19.50
N ASP A 317 35.01 22.74 18.72
CA ASP A 317 36.43 22.34 18.70
C ASP A 317 37.34 23.51 18.28
N TYR A 318 36.94 24.30 17.27
CA TYR A 318 37.67 25.49 16.85
C TYR A 318 37.70 26.60 17.91
N THR A 319 36.61 26.76 18.66
CA THR A 319 36.53 27.73 19.75
C THR A 319 37.51 27.35 20.85
N ASP A 320 37.54 26.07 21.23
CA ASP A 320 38.48 25.55 22.23
C ASP A 320 39.93 25.73 21.76
N LEU A 321 40.24 25.40 20.50
CA LEU A 321 41.57 25.60 19.93
C LEU A 321 41.97 27.09 19.94
N SER A 322 41.05 27.99 19.58
CA SER A 322 41.26 29.44 19.64
C SER A 322 41.63 29.90 21.06
N THR A 323 40.94 29.41 22.08
CA THR A 323 41.28 29.75 23.48
C THR A 323 42.66 29.27 23.87
N GLN A 324 43.08 28.08 23.44
CA GLN A 324 44.43 27.54 23.69
C GLN A 324 45.51 28.36 22.98
N ILE A 325 45.32 28.69 21.70
CA ILE A 325 46.24 29.55 20.93
C ILE A 325 46.36 30.92 21.60
N ASN A 326 45.25 31.50 22.05
CA ASN A 326 45.25 32.77 22.75
C ASN A 326 46.01 32.71 24.09
N LYS A 327 45.93 31.57 24.81
CA LYS A 327 46.68 31.35 26.05
C LYS A 327 48.18 31.24 25.79
N LEU A 328 48.60 30.38 24.86
CA LEU A 328 50.00 30.24 24.45
C LEU A 328 50.59 31.58 23.99
N ARG A 329 49.81 32.37 23.24
CA ARG A 329 50.24 33.70 22.80
C ARG A 329 50.45 34.66 23.97
N ARG A 330 49.61 34.61 25.01
CA ARG A 330 49.78 35.44 26.22
C ARG A 330 51.08 35.08 26.93
N ASP A 331 51.37 33.79 27.08
CA ASP A 331 52.60 33.31 27.72
C ASP A 331 53.86 33.81 26.97
N VAL A 332 53.85 33.76 25.64
CA VAL A 332 54.96 34.29 24.82
C VAL A 332 55.09 35.81 24.94
N VAL A 333 53.97 36.54 24.97
CA VAL A 333 53.97 38.00 25.15
C VAL A 333 54.54 38.37 26.53
N GLU A 334 54.25 37.59 27.57
CA GLU A 334 54.79 37.79 28.92
C GLU A 334 56.31 37.53 28.97
N ASP A 335 56.80 36.45 28.37
CA ASP A 335 58.24 36.15 28.28
C ASP A 335 59.00 37.24 27.49
N LEU A 336 58.44 37.74 26.39
CA LEU A 336 59.03 38.84 25.62
C LEU A 336 59.10 40.14 26.42
N ARG A 337 58.09 40.43 27.25
CA ARG A 337 58.12 41.59 28.16
C ARG A 337 59.18 41.43 29.25
N ALA A 338 59.29 40.23 29.84
CA ALA A 338 60.28 39.94 30.88
C ALA A 338 61.73 40.13 30.39
N ARG A 339 62.00 39.85 29.11
CA ARG A 339 63.31 40.04 28.47
C ARG A 339 63.57 41.45 27.93
N GLY A 340 62.63 42.39 28.12
CA GLY A 340 62.76 43.79 27.69
C GLY A 340 62.39 44.06 26.23
N HIS A 341 61.86 43.08 25.49
CA HIS A 341 61.45 43.23 24.08
C HIS A 341 60.01 43.75 23.92
N TYR A 342 59.72 44.92 24.49
CA TYR A 342 58.37 45.49 24.52
C TYR A 342 57.76 45.76 23.14
N ALA A 343 58.57 46.16 22.16
CA ALA A 343 58.10 46.42 20.80
C ALA A 343 57.58 45.14 20.10
N ALA A 344 58.30 44.03 20.24
CA ALA A 344 57.89 42.73 19.69
C ALA A 344 56.62 42.20 20.39
N ALA A 345 56.56 42.34 21.72
CA ALA A 345 55.37 41.97 22.51
C ALA A 345 54.12 42.77 22.09
N MET A 346 54.26 44.08 21.83
CA MET A 346 53.18 44.93 21.34
C MET A 346 52.72 44.54 19.94
N GLN A 347 53.64 44.27 19.02
CA GLN A 347 53.31 43.81 17.67
C GLN A 347 52.57 42.47 17.69
N MET A 348 53.03 41.52 18.51
CA MET A 348 52.41 40.20 18.68
C MET A 348 51.02 40.27 19.32
N THR A 349 50.80 41.23 20.22
CA THR A 349 49.46 41.51 20.77
C THR A 349 48.53 42.06 19.67
N ARG A 350 49.01 43.03 18.89
CA ARG A 350 48.22 43.65 17.81
C ARG A 350 47.81 42.63 16.73
N THR A 351 48.74 41.83 16.23
CA THR A 351 48.43 40.78 15.25
C THR A 351 47.51 39.73 15.83
N GLY A 352 47.70 39.39 17.11
CA GLY A 352 46.85 38.44 17.80
C GLY A 352 45.37 38.85 17.91
N VAL A 353 45.09 40.14 18.15
CA VAL A 353 43.71 40.67 18.17
C VAL A 353 43.05 40.56 16.81
N ILE A 354 43.77 40.94 15.73
CA ILE A 354 43.25 40.86 14.36
C ILE A 354 42.96 39.40 13.97
N GLN A 355 43.87 38.48 14.27
CA GLN A 355 43.68 37.05 13.99
C GLN A 355 42.50 36.46 14.77
N ALA A 356 42.32 36.85 16.02
CA ALA A 356 41.18 36.39 16.83
C ALA A 356 39.84 36.88 16.26
N GLN A 357 39.78 38.14 15.79
CA GLN A 357 38.58 38.70 15.15
C GLN A 357 38.24 37.98 13.84
N LEU A 358 39.22 37.77 12.97
CA LEU A 358 39.00 37.04 11.72
C LEU A 358 38.53 35.61 12.00
N LEU A 359 39.15 34.91 12.97
CA LEU A 359 38.77 33.55 13.30
C LEU A 359 37.34 33.47 13.86
N ASP A 360 36.94 34.42 14.71
CA ASP A 360 35.58 34.51 15.26
C ASP A 360 34.53 34.73 14.16
N GLU A 361 34.84 35.56 13.16
CA GLU A 361 33.98 35.79 12.00
C GLU A 361 33.82 34.51 11.15
N TYR A 362 34.92 33.81 10.87
CA TYR A 362 34.90 32.52 10.16
C TYR A 362 34.11 31.43 10.92
N VAL A 363 34.29 31.33 12.23
CA VAL A 363 33.60 30.34 13.07
C VAL A 363 32.10 30.62 13.11
N THR A 364 31.72 31.90 13.26
CA THR A 364 30.31 32.31 13.28
C THR A 364 29.61 32.06 11.94
N ALA A 365 30.34 32.18 10.83
CA ALA A 365 29.83 31.84 9.49
C ALA A 365 29.55 30.33 9.32
N LEU A 366 30.32 29.46 9.99
CA LEU A 366 30.18 28.01 9.89
C LEU A 366 28.92 27.50 10.60
N TYR A 367 28.70 27.91 11.84
CA TYR A 367 27.54 27.54 12.65
C TYR A 367 27.15 28.66 13.64
N PRO A 368 25.89 29.15 13.62
CA PRO A 368 25.46 30.25 14.46
C PRO A 368 25.11 29.79 15.90
N LEU A 369 26.12 29.70 16.78
CA LEU A 369 25.95 29.34 18.20
C LEU A 369 24.91 30.22 18.94
N GLY A 370 24.73 31.46 18.49
CA GLY A 370 23.74 32.40 19.05
C GLY A 370 22.29 31.91 18.94
N ILE A 371 21.97 31.03 17.99
CA ILE A 371 20.59 30.50 17.83
C ILE A 371 20.23 29.57 18.99
N GLU A 372 21.19 28.79 19.51
CA GLU A 372 20.95 27.88 20.63
C GLU A 372 20.67 28.63 21.94
N THR A 373 21.33 29.78 22.13
CA THR A 373 21.30 30.55 23.38
C THR A 373 20.23 31.64 23.39
N HIS A 374 20.12 32.41 22.30
CA HIS A 374 19.27 33.58 22.23
C HIS A 374 18.07 33.41 21.28
N GLY A 375 18.10 32.41 20.41
CA GLY A 375 17.08 32.13 19.40
C GLY A 375 17.30 32.88 18.08
N LEU A 376 16.63 32.41 17.01
CA LEU A 376 16.77 32.92 15.65
C LEU A 376 16.62 34.45 15.51
N TYR A 377 15.66 35.05 16.21
CA TYR A 377 15.36 36.48 16.05
C TYR A 377 16.45 37.39 16.61
N HIS A 378 17.14 36.94 17.66
CA HIS A 378 18.27 37.67 18.21
C HIS A 378 19.47 37.62 17.27
N THR A 379 19.76 36.45 16.69
CA THR A 379 20.87 36.32 15.72
C THR A 379 20.65 37.12 14.45
N LEU A 380 19.41 37.24 13.96
CA LEU A 380 19.08 38.05 12.79
C LEU A 380 19.19 39.56 13.03
N HIS A 381 19.12 40.02 14.28
CA HIS A 381 19.35 41.41 14.65
C HIS A 381 20.82 41.72 14.99
N SER A 382 21.67 40.68 15.06
CA SER A 382 23.07 40.87 15.42
C SER A 382 23.81 41.62 14.31
N PRO A 383 24.71 42.58 14.65
CA PRO A 383 25.59 43.20 13.66
C PRO A 383 26.48 42.17 12.94
N THR A 384 26.81 41.05 13.58
CA THR A 384 27.58 39.96 12.95
C THR A 384 26.86 39.36 11.74
N PHE A 385 25.52 39.29 11.78
CA PHE A 385 24.73 38.79 10.65
C PHE A 385 24.71 39.81 9.49
N ALA A 386 24.57 41.10 9.81
CA ALA A 386 24.65 42.17 8.82
C ALA A 386 26.02 42.20 8.11
N ASN A 387 27.10 42.04 8.87
CA ASN A 387 28.47 41.96 8.34
C ASN A 387 28.66 40.73 7.44
N LEU A 388 28.15 39.57 7.85
CA LEU A 388 28.24 38.33 7.08
C LEU A 388 27.57 38.43 5.71
N CYS A 389 26.44 39.14 5.61
CA CYS A 389 25.76 39.38 4.35
C CYS A 389 26.19 40.67 3.64
N ALA A 390 27.16 41.42 4.18
CA ALA A 390 27.62 42.72 3.70
C ALA A 390 26.48 43.73 3.41
N THR A 391 25.38 43.68 4.16
CA THR A 391 24.16 44.48 3.91
C THR A 391 23.46 44.87 5.21
N GLU A 392 22.72 45.99 5.19
CA GLU A 392 21.94 46.44 6.34
C GLU A 392 20.56 45.79 6.38
N PHE A 393 20.12 45.36 7.57
CA PHE A 393 18.82 44.72 7.76
C PHE A 393 17.85 45.57 8.56
N ARG A 394 16.64 45.76 8.02
CA ARG A 394 15.48 46.24 8.77
C ARG A 394 14.59 45.04 9.09
N CYS A 395 14.53 44.65 10.36
CA CYS A 395 13.79 43.45 10.78
C CYS A 395 12.42 43.81 11.37
N ARG A 396 11.36 43.14 10.90
CA ARG A 396 10.01 43.16 11.49
C ARG A 396 9.60 41.73 11.86
N LEU A 397 9.96 41.31 13.06
CA LEU A 397 9.78 39.94 13.52
C LEU A 397 8.58 39.84 14.47
N HIS A 398 7.68 38.89 14.22
CA HIS A 398 6.45 38.69 14.99
C HIS A 398 6.37 37.27 15.54
N GLY A 399 6.13 37.15 16.85
CA GLY A 399 6.04 35.88 17.56
C GLY A 399 7.35 35.48 18.24
N ASP A 400 7.32 34.33 18.91
CA ASP A 400 8.48 33.81 19.67
C ASP A 400 9.09 32.59 18.97
N PRO A 401 10.32 32.69 18.43
CA PRO A 401 10.96 31.61 17.69
C PRO A 401 11.43 30.48 18.60
N ARG A 402 11.61 30.72 19.91
CA ARG A 402 12.10 29.70 20.87
C ARG A 402 11.11 28.56 21.09
N ARG A 403 9.85 28.77 20.72
CA ARG A 403 8.80 27.74 20.75
C ARG A 403 8.96 26.68 19.65
N LEU A 404 9.81 26.93 18.67
CA LEU A 404 10.08 26.05 17.55
C LEU A 404 11.30 25.19 17.83
N SER A 405 11.39 24.02 17.20
CA SER A 405 12.57 23.18 17.36
C SER A 405 13.84 23.91 16.90
N LEU A 406 14.97 23.59 17.52
CA LEU A 406 16.27 24.12 17.11
C LEU A 406 16.55 23.80 15.63
N GLY A 407 16.17 22.60 15.18
CA GLY A 407 16.30 22.18 13.79
C GLY A 407 15.57 23.13 12.84
N LEU A 408 14.32 23.48 13.15
CA LEU A 408 13.55 24.41 12.32
C LEU A 408 14.14 25.83 12.31
N GLN A 409 14.66 26.29 13.45
CA GLN A 409 15.34 27.59 13.54
C GLN A 409 16.60 27.64 12.67
N LEU A 410 17.40 26.56 12.67
CA LEU A 410 18.61 26.45 11.82
C LEU A 410 18.26 26.37 10.33
N VAL A 411 17.25 25.58 9.95
CA VAL A 411 16.75 25.52 8.57
C VAL A 411 16.28 26.91 8.13
N ALA A 412 15.49 27.60 8.96
CA ALA A 412 15.03 28.95 8.66
C ALA A 412 16.19 29.92 8.47
N TYR A 413 17.23 29.86 9.31
CA TYR A 413 18.43 30.66 9.19
C TYR A 413 19.18 30.40 7.86
N ARG A 414 19.44 29.14 7.52
CA ARG A 414 20.09 28.77 6.25
C ARG A 414 19.27 29.22 5.04
N CYS A 415 17.95 29.01 5.07
CA CYS A 415 17.07 29.47 4.00
C CYS A 415 17.03 31.01 3.88
N ILE A 416 17.24 31.77 4.97
CA ILE A 416 17.40 33.23 4.88
C ILE A 416 18.70 33.56 4.14
N LEU A 417 19.82 32.93 4.50
CA LEU A 417 21.11 33.15 3.84
C LEU A 417 21.03 32.82 2.35
N ASP A 418 20.55 31.61 2.01
CA ASP A 418 20.35 31.18 0.62
C ASP A 418 19.42 32.16 -0.14
N ALA A 419 18.36 32.64 0.52
CA ALA A 419 17.43 33.60 -0.09
C ALA A 419 18.08 34.97 -0.35
N ILE A 420 18.97 35.44 0.53
CA ILE A 420 19.72 36.69 0.33
C ILE A 420 20.69 36.54 -0.85
N GLU A 421 21.38 35.41 -0.96
CA GLU A 421 22.25 35.12 -2.11
C GLU A 421 21.49 35.07 -3.44
N THR A 422 20.21 34.65 -3.42
CA THR A 422 19.36 34.65 -4.62
C THR A 422 18.80 36.03 -4.98
N LEU A 423 18.78 36.97 -4.04
CA LEU A 423 18.30 38.33 -4.24
C LEU A 423 19.40 39.21 -4.86
N PRO A 424 19.03 40.25 -5.63
CA PRO A 424 20.01 41.19 -6.17
C PRO A 424 20.70 41.95 -5.05
N VAL A 425 21.97 42.30 -5.26
CA VAL A 425 22.77 43.07 -4.30
C VAL A 425 22.09 44.41 -4.03
N ALA A 426 21.74 44.65 -2.76
CA ALA A 426 21.10 45.87 -2.30
C ALA A 426 21.70 46.31 -0.96
N HIS A 427 21.83 47.62 -0.73
CA HIS A 427 22.40 48.15 0.51
C HIS A 427 21.54 47.85 1.74
N THR A 428 20.21 47.77 1.57
CA THR A 428 19.26 47.52 2.65
C THR A 428 18.25 46.43 2.27
N HIS A 429 18.04 45.51 3.20
CA HIS A 429 17.05 44.44 3.11
C HIS A 429 16.01 44.55 4.24
N LEU A 430 14.73 44.47 3.90
CA LEU A 430 13.64 44.38 4.87
C LEU A 430 13.26 42.92 5.07
N LEU A 431 13.45 42.41 6.29
CA LEU A 431 13.15 41.04 6.67
C LEU A 431 11.93 41.00 7.58
N GLN A 432 10.87 40.34 7.12
CA GLN A 432 9.63 40.14 7.87
C GLN A 432 9.51 38.66 8.21
N ALA A 433 9.43 38.32 9.50
CA ALA A 433 9.21 36.94 9.93
C ALA A 433 7.99 36.85 10.84
N ARG A 434 7.20 35.78 10.68
CA ARG A 434 6.04 35.50 11.51
C ARG A 434 6.00 34.04 11.90
N VAL A 435 6.03 33.77 13.20
CA VAL A 435 5.78 32.43 13.76
C VAL A 435 4.28 32.13 13.73
N TRP A 436 3.90 30.92 13.36
CA TRP A 436 2.52 30.46 13.38
C TRP A 436 2.41 29.04 13.94
N ARG A 437 1.22 28.74 14.50
CA ARG A 437 0.85 27.41 14.99
C ARG A 437 -0.61 27.17 14.65
N ALA A 438 -0.90 26.10 13.92
CA ALA A 438 -2.26 25.76 13.52
C ALA A 438 -2.40 24.24 13.35
N LYS A 439 -3.52 23.68 13.84
CA LYS A 439 -3.91 22.26 13.62
C LYS A 439 -2.77 21.26 13.89
N GLY A 440 -2.05 21.43 14.99
CA GLY A 440 -0.94 20.54 15.34
C GLY A 440 0.27 20.63 14.41
N ARG A 441 0.46 21.74 13.69
CA ARG A 441 1.70 22.08 12.98
C ARG A 441 2.20 23.43 13.48
N GLN A 442 3.52 23.62 13.47
CA GLN A 442 4.15 24.89 13.80
C GLN A 442 5.17 25.27 12.72
N GLY A 443 5.39 26.56 12.54
CA GLY A 443 6.24 27.02 11.44
C GLY A 443 6.60 28.49 11.53
N ILE A 444 7.47 28.92 10.61
CA ILE A 444 7.82 30.32 10.39
C ILE A 444 7.53 30.65 8.93
N ALA A 445 6.85 31.77 8.72
CA ALA A 445 6.76 32.42 7.41
C ALA A 445 7.74 33.59 7.37
N ILE A 446 8.59 33.64 6.34
CA ILE A 446 9.60 34.68 6.16
C ILE A 446 9.38 35.35 4.80
N ARG A 447 9.47 36.67 4.78
CA ARG A 447 9.49 37.49 3.57
C ARG A 447 10.70 38.41 3.62
N ILE A 448 11.48 38.39 2.55
CA ILE A 448 12.66 39.23 2.37
C ILE A 448 12.39 40.12 1.16
N THR A 449 12.58 41.42 1.34
CA THR A 449 12.46 42.41 0.25
C THR A 449 13.74 43.25 0.19
N ALA A 450 14.40 43.25 -0.96
CA ALA A 450 15.54 44.12 -1.24
C ALA A 450 15.05 45.53 -1.61
N ASP A 451 15.72 46.57 -1.09
CA ASP A 451 15.39 47.94 -1.47
C ASP A 451 15.83 48.23 -2.92
N ALA A 452 15.03 49.02 -3.62
CA ALA A 452 15.13 49.24 -5.06
C ALA A 452 16.22 50.25 -5.48
N ALA A 453 17.04 50.73 -4.53
CA ALA A 453 17.95 51.86 -4.73
C ALA A 453 19.06 51.62 -5.79
N MET A 454 19.31 50.38 -6.20
CA MET A 454 20.16 50.05 -7.36
C MET A 454 19.47 49.07 -8.31
N LEU A 455 18.41 49.50 -9.00
CA LEU A 455 17.81 48.76 -10.11
C LEU A 455 18.47 49.08 -11.47
N SER A 456 19.80 49.23 -11.51
CA SER A 456 20.53 49.53 -12.73
C SER A 456 21.62 48.50 -13.05
N ALA A 457 21.27 47.22 -13.04
CA ALA A 457 21.85 46.17 -13.89
C ALA A 457 21.38 44.83 -13.37
N LEU A 458 20.59 44.11 -14.18
CA LEU A 458 20.59 42.65 -14.36
C LEU A 458 19.19 42.20 -14.82
N ARG A 459 18.93 42.41 -16.11
CA ARG A 459 18.00 41.55 -16.85
C ARG A 459 18.66 40.17 -16.98
N ARG A 460 18.02 39.16 -16.37
CA ARG A 460 18.29 37.71 -16.46
C ARG A 460 19.52 37.17 -15.70
N ARG A 461 19.27 36.40 -14.62
CA ARG A 461 20.02 35.20 -14.16
C ARG A 461 19.49 34.69 -12.80
N PRO A 462 19.84 33.46 -12.36
CA PRO A 462 19.56 32.14 -12.92
C PRO A 462 18.51 31.37 -12.07
N GLU A 463 17.75 30.44 -12.67
CA GLU A 463 16.73 29.62 -11.98
C GLU A 463 17.32 28.53 -11.05
N ALA A 464 18.63 28.28 -11.12
CA ALA A 464 19.30 27.17 -10.42
C ALA A 464 19.32 27.31 -8.87
N PRO A 465 19.75 28.44 -8.27
CA PRO A 465 19.75 28.59 -6.81
C PRO A 465 18.33 28.61 -6.22
N GLU A 466 17.32 29.04 -6.99
CA GLU A 466 15.92 28.97 -6.57
C GLU A 466 15.40 27.53 -6.48
N ARG A 467 15.85 26.64 -7.38
CA ARG A 467 15.47 25.22 -7.37
C ARG A 467 16.09 24.48 -6.18
N GLU A 468 17.35 24.74 -5.86
CA GLU A 468 17.99 24.14 -4.68
C GLU A 468 17.27 24.56 -3.39
N LEU A 469 16.99 25.85 -3.24
CA LEU A 469 16.25 26.38 -2.10
C LEU A 469 14.83 25.80 -2.03
N ALA A 470 14.14 25.67 -3.17
CA ALA A 470 12.82 25.06 -3.23
C ALA A 470 12.84 23.58 -2.82
N VAL A 471 13.86 22.81 -3.24
CA VAL A 471 14.02 21.40 -2.84
C VAL A 471 14.30 21.29 -1.35
N ARG A 472 15.18 22.13 -0.80
CA ARG A 472 15.47 22.17 0.64
C ARG A 472 14.22 22.52 1.46
N LEU A 473 13.45 23.51 1.02
CA LEU A 473 12.19 23.89 1.66
C LEU A 473 11.15 22.77 1.59
N GLN A 474 11.01 22.10 0.45
CA GLN A 474 10.11 20.95 0.31
C GLN A 474 10.47 19.79 1.23
N ALA A 475 11.77 19.54 1.46
CA ALA A 475 12.24 18.54 2.41
C ALA A 475 11.75 18.82 3.85
N HIS A 476 11.60 20.10 4.20
CA HIS A 476 11.10 20.56 5.50
C HIS A 476 9.63 21.02 5.45
N GLY A 477 8.81 20.41 4.59
CA GLY A 477 7.37 20.66 4.52
C GLY A 477 7.00 22.11 4.21
N GLY A 478 7.92 22.84 3.57
CA GLY A 478 7.85 24.25 3.26
C GLY A 478 7.57 24.53 1.80
N THR A 479 7.21 25.77 1.52
CA THR A 479 6.95 26.28 0.16
C THR A 479 7.61 27.63 -0.02
N CYS A 480 8.24 27.87 -1.16
CA CYS A 480 8.68 29.20 -1.57
C CYS A 480 7.73 29.80 -2.62
N ARG A 481 7.68 31.13 -2.65
CA ARG A 481 7.03 31.90 -3.70
C ARG A 481 7.78 33.22 -3.87
N ARG A 482 8.29 33.46 -5.07
CA ARG A 482 8.80 34.77 -5.49
C ARG A 482 7.64 35.56 -6.08
N ARG A 483 7.32 36.73 -5.50
CA ARG A 483 6.23 37.59 -6.01
C ARG A 483 6.74 38.65 -6.99
N HIS A 484 7.93 39.19 -6.75
CA HIS A 484 8.61 40.19 -7.57
C HIS A 484 10.10 39.91 -7.62
N ALA A 485 10.81 40.52 -8.58
CA ALA A 485 12.27 40.42 -8.69
C ALA A 485 13.00 40.79 -7.40
N LEU A 486 12.44 41.71 -6.61
CA LEU A 486 13.00 42.20 -5.34
C LEU A 486 12.39 41.56 -4.08
N SER A 487 11.43 40.62 -4.20
CA SER A 487 10.73 40.06 -3.04
C SER A 487 10.64 38.54 -3.08
N PHE A 488 11.20 37.90 -2.07
CA PHE A 488 11.15 36.45 -1.87
C PHE A 488 10.38 36.12 -0.60
N SER A 489 9.49 35.13 -0.66
CA SER A 489 8.76 34.66 0.52
C SER A 489 8.79 33.15 0.59
N PHE A 490 9.03 32.61 1.77
CA PHE A 490 9.01 31.18 2.01
C PHE A 490 8.43 30.86 3.38
N LEU A 491 7.97 29.62 3.51
CA LEU A 491 7.42 29.07 4.74
C LEU A 491 8.10 27.74 5.00
N VAL A 492 8.46 27.52 6.26
CA VAL A 492 8.97 26.23 6.74
C VAL A 492 8.04 25.74 7.83
N SER A 493 7.70 24.45 7.82
CA SER A 493 6.79 23.87 8.80
C SER A 493 7.32 22.56 9.35
N GLU A 494 7.09 22.35 10.63
CA GLU A 494 7.29 21.06 11.27
C GLU A 494 5.97 20.56 11.84
N SER A 495 5.83 19.24 11.81
CA SER A 495 4.87 18.57 12.69
C SER A 495 5.58 18.43 14.04
N PRO A 496 5.04 18.99 15.14
CA PRO A 496 5.58 18.78 16.47
C PRO A 496 5.61 17.28 16.71
N ILE A 497 6.81 16.77 17.00
CA ILE A 497 7.00 15.39 17.45
C ILE A 497 6.11 15.25 18.69
N SER A 498 5.07 14.42 18.60
CA SER A 498 4.32 13.97 19.77
C SER A 498 5.34 13.44 20.77
N GLY A 499 5.40 14.03 21.96
CA GLY A 499 6.46 13.77 22.94
C GLY A 499 6.77 12.29 23.13
N GLY A 500 8.06 11.99 23.17
CA GLY A 500 8.66 10.81 23.80
C GLY A 500 8.09 9.45 23.40
N LEU A 501 8.71 8.80 22.41
CA LEU A 501 8.96 7.36 22.57
C LEU A 501 9.91 7.21 23.76
N THR A 502 9.37 6.83 24.92
CA THR A 502 10.15 6.22 25.99
C THR A 502 10.85 4.97 25.43
N PRO A 503 12.17 4.79 25.60
CA PRO A 503 12.80 3.51 25.27
C PRO A 503 12.18 2.40 26.14
N PRO A 504 12.01 1.17 25.62
CA PRO A 504 11.57 0.05 26.43
C PRO A 504 12.62 -0.28 27.52
N PRO A 505 12.20 -0.91 28.63
CA PRO A 505 13.08 -1.26 29.75
C PRO A 505 14.23 -2.19 29.35
#